data_AF-A0A3D2T2D8-F1
#
_entry.id   AF-A0A3D2T2D8-F1
#
_cell.length_a   1.000
_cell.length_b   1.000
_cell.length_c   1.000
_cell.angle_alpha   90.00
_cell.angle_beta   90.00
_cell.angle_gamma   90.00
#
_symmetry.space_group_name_H-M   'P 1'
#
loop_
_entity.id
_entity.type
_entity.pdbx_description
1 polymer ?
#
loop_
_entity_poly.entity_id
_entity_poly.type
_entity_poly.pdbx_seq_one_letter_code
_entity_poly.pdbx_strand_id
1 'polypeptide(L)'
;MMNKGEAPNRWRGVITIALMFLMSCFFSTRTGQPSPASANAPETEFSSARAMSILVEIARQAHPPGSPEHERVRGYLVDRLTTLGLDP
;
A
#
# COMPACT_ATOMS: atom_id res chain seq x y z
N MET A 1 -57.04 -8.58 -3.54
CA MET A 1 -56.48 -7.66 -4.56
C MET A 1 -54.97 -7.85 -4.55
N MET A 2 -54.43 -8.66 -5.47
CA MET A 2 -53.00 -9.06 -5.46
C MET A 2 -52.11 -7.86 -5.78
N ASN A 3 -51.25 -7.49 -4.82
CA ASN A 3 -50.17 -6.52 -5.01
C ASN A 3 -49.10 -7.18 -5.90
N LYS A 4 -49.00 -6.75 -7.16
CA LYS A 4 -47.96 -7.21 -8.08
C LYS A 4 -46.62 -6.67 -7.57
N GLY A 5 -45.79 -7.53 -7.01
CA GLY A 5 -44.41 -7.19 -6.66
C GLY A 5 -43.69 -6.70 -7.92
N GLU A 6 -43.33 -5.42 -7.92
CA GLU A 6 -42.50 -4.81 -8.96
C GLU A 6 -41.22 -5.66 -9.10
N ALA A 7 -41.04 -6.31 -10.26
CA ALA A 7 -39.80 -7.05 -10.52
C ALA A 7 -38.63 -6.05 -10.45
N PRO A 8 -37.55 -6.35 -9.71
CA PRO A 8 -36.43 -5.43 -9.58
C PRO A 8 -35.87 -5.13 -10.97
N ASN A 9 -35.94 -3.87 -11.39
CA ASN A 9 -35.42 -3.43 -12.66
C ASN A 9 -33.90 -3.63 -12.68
N ARG A 10 -33.46 -4.58 -13.49
CA ARG A 10 -32.04 -4.96 -13.64
C ARG A 10 -31.14 -3.75 -13.93
N TRP A 11 -31.72 -2.71 -14.54
CA TRP A 11 -31.10 -1.41 -14.78
C TRP A 11 -30.74 -0.62 -13.51
N ARG A 12 -31.54 -0.65 -12.43
CA ARG A 12 -31.12 0.00 -11.15
C ARG A 12 -29.84 -0.62 -10.62
N GLY A 13 -29.72 -1.95 -10.68
CA GLY A 13 -28.50 -2.64 -10.24
C GLY A 13 -27.28 -2.18 -11.03
N VAL A 14 -27.39 -2.11 -12.37
CA VAL A 14 -26.32 -1.62 -13.24
C VAL A 14 -25.98 -0.15 -12.95
N ILE A 15 -26.99 0.71 -12.74
CA ILE A 15 -26.78 2.13 -12.41
C ILE A 15 -26.07 2.26 -11.06
N THR A 16 -26.46 1.50 -10.05
CA THR A 16 -25.80 1.53 -8.73
C THR A 16 -24.35 1.08 -8.82
N ILE A 17 -24.06 -0.01 -9.54
CA ILE A 17 -22.68 -0.49 -9.73
C ILE A 17 -21.84 0.55 -10.49
N ALA A 18 -22.39 1.14 -11.56
CA ALA A 18 -21.71 2.17 -12.33
C ALA A 18 -21.42 3.43 -11.48
N LEU A 19 -22.38 3.84 -10.63
CA LEU A 19 -22.21 4.96 -9.71
C LEU A 19 -21.12 4.66 -8.67
N MET A 20 -21.13 3.46 -8.08
CA MET A 20 -20.10 3.04 -7.13
C MET A 20 -18.72 3.00 -7.76
N PHE A 21 -18.61 2.49 -8.99
CA PHE A 21 -17.35 2.46 -9.73
C PHE A 21 -16.84 3.87 -10.02
N LEU A 22 -17.71 4.77 -10.51
CA LEU A 22 -17.37 6.16 -10.79
C LEU A 22 -16.92 6.90 -9.52
N MET A 23 -17.62 6.73 -8.40
CA MET A 23 -17.20 7.30 -7.13
C MET A 23 -15.86 6.74 -6.67
N SER A 24 -15.65 5.42 -6.77
CA SER A 24 -14.37 4.80 -6.42
C SER A 24 -13.22 5.36 -7.25
N CYS A 25 -13.39 5.49 -8.57
CA CYS A 25 -12.37 6.10 -9.44
C CYS A 25 -12.12 7.58 -9.08
N PHE A 26 -13.19 8.33 -8.81
CA PHE A 26 -13.10 9.74 -8.45
C PHE A 26 -12.34 9.95 -7.12
N PHE A 27 -12.64 9.15 -6.10
CA PHE A 27 -11.93 9.21 -4.83
C PHE A 27 -10.50 8.66 -4.92
N SER A 28 -10.26 7.61 -5.70
CA SER A 28 -8.94 6.98 -5.83
C SER A 28 -7.89 7.90 -6.45
N THR A 29 -8.28 8.81 -7.34
CA THR A 29 -7.34 9.76 -7.97
C THR A 29 -7.01 10.95 -7.07
N ARG A 30 -7.66 11.06 -5.90
CA ARG A 30 -7.51 12.17 -4.96
C ARG A 30 -6.91 11.77 -3.62
N THR A 31 -6.22 10.63 -3.53
CA THR A 31 -5.53 10.21 -2.29
C THR A 31 -4.41 11.15 -1.85
N GLY A 32 -4.10 12.23 -2.60
CA GLY A 32 -3.25 13.33 -2.14
C GLY A 32 -1.79 12.91 -1.92
N GLN A 33 -1.38 11.78 -2.51
CA GLN A 33 -0.01 11.29 -2.36
C GLN A 33 0.94 12.23 -3.10
N PRO A 34 1.97 12.76 -2.42
CA PRO A 34 2.98 13.57 -3.08
C PRO A 34 3.72 12.74 -4.13
N SER A 35 4.21 13.41 -5.17
CA SER A 35 5.03 12.76 -6.20
C SER A 35 6.24 12.09 -5.53
N PRO A 36 6.59 10.84 -5.90
CA PRO A 36 7.72 10.15 -5.29
C PRO A 36 9.02 10.90 -5.57
N ALA A 37 9.77 11.20 -4.50
CA ALA A 37 11.09 11.78 -4.63
C ALA A 37 12.06 10.75 -5.24
N SER A 38 12.98 11.22 -6.07
CA SER A 38 14.01 10.40 -6.73
C SER A 38 14.89 9.67 -5.70
N ALA A 39 15.49 8.55 -6.11
CA ALA A 39 16.47 7.84 -5.29
C ALA A 39 17.69 8.72 -4.96
N ASN A 40 18.00 9.69 -5.83
CA ASN A 40 19.11 10.63 -5.68
C ASN A 40 18.71 11.96 -5.03
N ALA A 41 17.52 12.05 -4.42
CA ALA A 41 17.14 13.22 -3.62
C ALA A 41 18.15 13.46 -2.49
N PRO A 42 18.26 14.68 -1.92
CA PRO A 42 19.16 14.96 -0.81
C PRO A 42 19.01 13.95 0.34
N GLU A 43 20.11 13.67 1.06
CA GLU A 43 20.09 12.73 2.19
C GLU A 43 19.28 13.25 3.38
N THR A 44 19.15 14.57 3.50
CA THR A 44 18.34 15.25 4.51
C THR A 44 16.84 15.14 4.25
N GLU A 45 16.44 14.63 3.08
CA GLU A 45 15.05 14.47 2.67
C GLU A 45 14.66 12.99 2.62
N PHE A 46 13.40 12.71 2.91
CA PHE A 46 12.85 11.38 2.72
C PHE A 46 12.64 11.09 1.22
N SER A 47 13.05 9.91 0.77
CA SER A 47 12.81 9.41 -0.59
C SER A 47 12.11 8.06 -0.57
N SER A 48 10.88 8.02 -1.09
CA SER A 48 10.13 6.77 -1.24
C SER A 48 10.81 5.81 -2.22
N ALA A 49 11.51 6.31 -3.24
CA ALA A 49 12.29 5.49 -4.15
C ALA A 49 13.46 4.79 -3.44
N ARG A 50 14.19 5.47 -2.55
CA ARG A 50 15.21 4.83 -1.69
C ARG A 50 14.59 3.86 -0.70
N ALA A 51 13.48 4.22 -0.08
CA ALA A 51 12.79 3.36 0.88
C ALA A 51 12.30 2.05 0.23
N MET A 52 11.84 2.11 -1.03
CA MET A 52 11.32 0.94 -1.73
C MET A 52 12.37 -0.15 -1.95
N SER A 53 13.64 0.20 -2.18
CA SER A 53 14.69 -0.82 -2.32
C SER A 53 14.92 -1.61 -1.02
N ILE A 54 14.80 -0.94 0.13
CA ILE A 54 14.85 -1.56 1.45
C ILE A 54 13.60 -2.43 1.67
N LEU A 55 12.41 -1.91 1.32
CA LEU A 55 11.15 -2.66 1.43
C LEU A 55 11.19 -3.97 0.64
N VAL A 56 11.73 -3.95 -0.58
CA VAL A 56 11.90 -5.13 -1.42
C VAL A 56 12.84 -6.16 -0.79
N GLU A 57 13.81 -5.76 0.04
CA GLU A 57 14.70 -6.70 0.74
C GLU A 57 14.03 -7.33 1.97
N ILE A 58 13.31 -6.54 2.76
CA ILE A 58 12.67 -7.03 3.98
C ILE A 58 11.41 -7.86 3.67
N ALA A 59 10.64 -7.48 2.64
CA ALA A 59 9.35 -8.09 2.33
C ALA A 59 9.43 -9.23 1.30
N ARG A 60 10.61 -9.81 1.06
CA ARG A 60 10.80 -10.91 0.09
C ARG A 60 9.99 -12.16 0.44
N GLN A 61 9.83 -12.43 1.72
CA GLN A 61 9.11 -13.57 2.24
C GLN A 61 8.39 -13.19 3.54
N ALA A 62 7.27 -13.86 3.86
CA ALA A 62 6.59 -13.63 5.12
C ALA A 62 7.50 -13.98 6.31
N HIS A 63 7.64 -13.04 7.25
CA HIS A 63 8.49 -13.14 8.44
C HIS A 63 7.66 -12.99 9.73
N PRO A 64 6.86 -14.00 10.11
CA PRO A 64 6.19 -14.00 11.40
C PRO A 64 7.21 -14.07 12.56
N PRO A 65 6.88 -13.54 13.75
CA PRO A 65 7.77 -13.59 14.91
C PRO A 65 8.24 -15.02 15.23
N GLY A 66 9.55 -15.18 15.48
CA GLY A 66 10.18 -16.47 15.76
C GLY A 66 10.53 -17.31 14.51
N SER A 67 10.19 -16.87 13.30
CA SER A 67 10.64 -17.54 12.07
C SER A 67 12.10 -17.23 11.73
N PRO A 68 12.79 -18.11 10.98
CA PRO A 68 14.15 -17.83 10.48
C PRO A 68 14.22 -16.55 9.64
N GLU A 69 13.18 -16.27 8.85
CA GLU A 69 13.12 -15.07 8.01
C GLU A 69 13.00 -13.79 8.86
N HIS A 70 12.30 -13.84 10.00
CA HIS A 70 12.25 -12.71 10.93
C HIS A 70 13.61 -12.41 11.56
N GLU A 71 14.39 -13.44 11.90
CA GLU A 71 15.76 -13.26 12.41
C GLU A 71 16.68 -12.67 11.35
N ARG A 72 16.57 -13.14 10.09
CA ARG A 72 17.30 -12.58 8.95
C ARG A 72 17.01 -11.09 8.75
N VAL A 73 15.72 -10.72 8.70
CA VAL A 73 15.30 -9.32 8.53
C VAL A 73 15.76 -8.45 9.70
N ARG A 74 15.68 -8.95 10.94
CA ARG A 74 16.22 -8.26 12.11
C ARG A 74 17.73 -8.01 11.96
N GLY A 75 18.50 -9.03 11.58
CA GLY A 75 19.94 -8.91 11.37
C GLY A 75 20.27 -7.87 10.29
N TYR A 76 19.54 -7.89 9.17
CA TYR A 76 19.67 -6.89 8.10
C TYR A 76 19.42 -5.46 8.61
N LEU A 77 18.36 -5.24 9.40
CA LEU A 77 18.05 -3.91 9.92
C LEU A 77 19.12 -3.42 10.90
N VAL A 78 19.60 -4.28 11.81
CA VAL A 78 20.67 -3.96 12.76
C VAL A 78 21.96 -3.59 12.02
N ASP A 79 22.35 -4.35 10.99
CA ASP A 79 23.52 -4.05 10.16
C ASP A 79 23.41 -2.69 9.46
N ARG A 80 22.24 -2.41 8.86
CA ARG A 80 22.00 -1.12 8.18
C ARG A 80 22.04 0.06 9.14
N LEU A 81 21.43 -0.06 10.32
CA LEU A 81 21.44 1.00 11.33
C LEU A 81 22.85 1.23 11.89
N THR A 82 23.59 0.16 12.17
CA THR A 82 24.99 0.24 12.61
C THR A 82 25.87 0.91 11.55
N THR A 83 25.68 0.58 10.27
CA THR A 83 26.41 1.20 9.14
C THR A 83 26.16 2.71 9.06
N LEU A 84 24.98 3.18 9.50
CA LEU A 84 24.64 4.60 9.58
C LEU A 84 25.19 5.27 10.85
N GLY A 85 25.90 4.54 11.72
CA GLY A 85 26.46 5.06 12.96
C GLY A 85 25.45 5.19 14.10
N LEU A 86 24.33 4.48 14.02
CA LEU A 86 23.30 4.45 15.08
C LEU A 86 23.58 3.31 16.08
N ASP A 87 22.95 3.38 17.26
CA ASP A 87 22.99 2.34 18.31
C ASP A 87 21.59 1.69 18.45
N PRO A 88 21.31 0.63 17.68
CA PRO A 88 19.97 0.03 17.52
C PRO A 88 19.59 -1.06 18.54
#